data_AF-A0A8J4UDX7-F1
#
_entry.id   AF-A0A8J4UDX7-F1
#
_cell.length_a   1.000
_cell.length_b   1.000
_cell.length_c   1.000
_cell.angle_alpha   90.00
_cell.angle_beta   90.00
_cell.angle_gamma   90.00
#
_symmetry.space_group_name_H-M   'P 1'
#
loop_
_entity.id
_entity.type
_entity.pdbx_description
1 polymer ?
#
loop_
_entity_poly.entity_id
_entity_poly.type
_entity_poly.pdbx_seq_one_letter_code
_entity_poly.pdbx_strand_id
1 'polypeptide(L)'
;SGPSQDVLPGPYPRTAEERAAAAKKYNLTLEDYQPHPNDGHGYGDYPILPDRSQHERDPWYQWDHPDLRRNWGEPIHYDFDMYIRNRVDTSPSPVDWATMCKRFFGFFTFMMVMFGLGEVFPAYQPV
;
A
#
# COMPACT_ATOMS: atom_id res chain seq x y z
N SER A 1 -2.57 -33.87 5.53
CA SER A 1 -3.88 -33.20 5.62
C SER A 1 -3.70 -31.76 5.20
N GLY A 2 -3.98 -31.43 3.95
CA GLY A 2 -3.89 -30.06 3.45
C GLY A 2 -5.22 -29.33 3.59
N PRO A 3 -5.24 -28.00 3.43
CA PRO A 3 -6.49 -27.26 3.26
C PRO A 3 -7.31 -27.85 2.10
N SER A 4 -8.63 -27.85 2.24
CA SER A 4 -9.54 -28.33 1.20
C SER A 4 -9.57 -27.34 0.02
N GLN A 5 -9.87 -27.83 -1.20
CA GLN A 5 -9.79 -26.99 -2.40
C GLN A 5 -10.77 -25.81 -2.39
N ASP A 6 -11.89 -25.96 -1.68
CA ASP A 6 -12.93 -24.95 -1.50
C ASP A 6 -12.49 -23.75 -0.64
N VAL A 7 -11.45 -23.90 0.20
CA VAL A 7 -10.91 -22.78 0.99
C VAL A 7 -9.77 -22.04 0.29
N LEU A 8 -9.28 -22.55 -0.84
CA LEU A 8 -8.19 -21.94 -1.60
C LEU A 8 -8.73 -20.87 -2.58
N PRO A 9 -7.89 -19.90 -3.00
CA PRO A 9 -8.23 -18.97 -4.06
C PRO A 9 -8.60 -19.68 -5.37
N GLY A 10 -9.59 -19.12 -6.06
CA GLY A 10 -10.17 -19.69 -7.27
C GLY A 10 -10.23 -18.68 -8.43
N PRO A 11 -10.92 -19.02 -9.53
CA PRO A 11 -11.10 -18.12 -10.67
C PRO A 11 -12.07 -16.99 -10.33
N TYR A 12 -12.03 -15.90 -11.12
CA TYR A 12 -12.88 -14.73 -10.94
C TYR A 12 -14.39 -15.09 -10.88
N PRO A 13 -15.14 -14.66 -9.84
CA PRO A 13 -16.56 -14.98 -9.69
C PRO A 13 -17.41 -14.15 -10.65
N ARG A 14 -18.20 -14.83 -11.49
CA ARG A 14 -19.03 -14.19 -12.52
C ARG A 14 -20.49 -14.06 -12.11
N THR A 15 -20.97 -14.96 -11.24
CA THR A 15 -22.35 -14.95 -10.76
C THR A 15 -22.46 -14.34 -9.36
N ALA A 16 -23.67 -13.91 -8.98
CA ALA A 16 -23.91 -13.39 -7.64
C ALA A 16 -23.74 -14.48 -6.56
N GLU A 17 -24.08 -15.73 -6.88
CA GLU A 17 -23.91 -16.88 -5.98
C GLU A 17 -22.44 -17.20 -5.75
N GLU A 18 -21.63 -17.21 -6.81
CA GLU A 18 -20.16 -17.38 -6.72
C GLU A 18 -19.54 -16.24 -5.92
N ARG A 19 -20.02 -15.00 -6.11
CA ARG A 19 -19.57 -13.84 -5.33
C ARG A 19 -19.89 -13.99 -3.84
N ALA A 20 -21.09 -14.45 -3.50
CA ALA A 20 -21.48 -14.70 -2.12
C ALA A 20 -20.69 -15.84 -1.47
N ALA A 21 -20.42 -16.91 -2.23
CA ALA A 21 -19.56 -18.00 -1.78
C ALA A 21 -18.11 -17.53 -1.54
N ALA A 22 -17.56 -16.71 -2.46
CA ALA A 22 -16.22 -16.14 -2.31
C ALA A 22 -16.12 -15.17 -1.13
N ALA A 23 -17.09 -14.27 -0.95
CA ALA A 23 -17.15 -13.38 0.21
C ALA A 23 -17.12 -14.19 1.53
N LYS A 24 -17.94 -15.24 1.62
CA LYS A 24 -17.97 -16.15 2.77
C LYS A 24 -16.62 -16.89 2.96
N LYS A 25 -15.96 -17.30 1.88
CA LYS A 25 -14.64 -17.95 1.90
C LYS A 25 -13.56 -17.05 2.49
N TYR A 26 -13.59 -15.75 2.18
CA TYR A 26 -12.63 -14.76 2.67
C TYR A 26 -13.04 -14.06 3.97
N ASN A 27 -14.07 -14.55 4.66
CA ASN A 27 -14.63 -13.95 5.88
C ASN A 27 -15.04 -12.48 5.72
N LEU A 28 -15.54 -12.11 4.54
CA LEU A 28 -16.02 -10.76 4.21
C LEU A 28 -17.54 -10.76 4.06
N THR A 29 -18.14 -9.58 4.25
CA THR A 29 -19.54 -9.37 3.86
C THR A 29 -19.65 -9.31 2.33
N LEU A 30 -20.83 -9.59 1.77
CA LEU A 30 -21.04 -9.50 0.33
C LEU A 30 -20.84 -8.06 -0.21
N GLU A 31 -21.10 -7.05 0.63
CA GLU A 31 -20.98 -5.64 0.27
C GLU A 31 -19.51 -5.19 0.26
N ASP A 32 -18.71 -5.68 1.21
CA ASP A 32 -17.28 -5.36 1.30
C ASP A 32 -16.43 -6.19 0.32
N TYR A 33 -16.97 -7.30 -0.17
CA TYR A 33 -16.26 -8.16 -1.12
C TYR A 33 -16.31 -7.60 -2.54
N GLN A 34 -15.16 -7.14 -3.01
CA GLN A 34 -14.93 -6.78 -4.40
C GLN A 34 -13.73 -7.55 -4.96
N PRO A 35 -13.89 -8.37 -6.02
CA PRO A 35 -12.76 -9.01 -6.67
C PRO A 35 -11.99 -8.03 -7.57
N HIS A 36 -10.71 -8.31 -7.81
CA HIS A 36 -9.91 -7.58 -8.80
C HIS A 36 -10.54 -7.62 -10.20
N PRO A 37 -10.39 -6.57 -11.03
CA PRO A 37 -10.82 -6.61 -12.42
C PRO A 37 -10.28 -7.84 -13.18
N ASN A 38 -11.13 -8.47 -13.99
CA ASN A 38 -10.79 -9.69 -14.73
C ASN A 38 -10.01 -9.39 -16.01
N ASP A 39 -8.85 -8.76 -15.87
CA ASP A 39 -8.01 -8.28 -16.98
C ASP A 39 -6.90 -9.27 -17.36
N GLY A 40 -6.95 -10.51 -16.84
CA GLY A 40 -5.97 -11.56 -17.14
C GLY A 40 -4.67 -11.50 -16.32
N HIS A 41 -4.59 -10.62 -15.31
CA HIS A 41 -3.43 -10.51 -14.41
C HIS A 41 -3.27 -11.66 -13.41
N GLY A 42 -4.26 -12.56 -13.32
CA GLY A 42 -4.17 -13.76 -12.48
C GLY A 42 -4.60 -13.60 -11.02
N TYR A 43 -5.26 -12.49 -10.65
CA TYR A 43 -5.80 -12.29 -9.30
C TYR A 43 -6.90 -13.30 -8.91
N GLY A 44 -7.67 -13.79 -9.88
CA GLY A 44 -8.74 -14.74 -9.63
C GLY A 44 -9.89 -14.15 -8.81
N ASP A 45 -10.28 -14.83 -7.75
CA ASP A 45 -11.30 -14.39 -6.78
C ASP A 45 -10.73 -13.68 -5.55
N TYR A 46 -9.46 -13.28 -5.55
CA TYR A 46 -8.89 -12.58 -4.42
C TYR A 46 -9.57 -11.21 -4.20
N PRO A 47 -9.89 -10.82 -2.95
CA PRO A 47 -10.53 -9.55 -2.67
C PRO A 47 -9.57 -8.37 -2.83
N ILE A 48 -10.06 -7.27 -3.40
CA ILE A 48 -9.43 -5.96 -3.33
C ILE A 48 -9.65 -5.41 -1.93
N LEU A 49 -8.57 -5.25 -1.18
CA LEU A 49 -8.60 -4.56 0.11
C LEU A 49 -8.11 -3.11 -0.08
N PRO A 50 -8.43 -2.18 0.84
CA PRO A 50 -7.93 -0.82 0.77
C PRO A 50 -6.40 -0.78 0.82
N ASP A 51 -5.79 0.03 -0.06
CA ASP A 51 -4.35 0.29 -0.14
C ASP A 51 -3.85 1.11 1.07
N ARG A 52 -3.81 0.47 2.24
CA ARG A 52 -3.35 1.07 3.50
C ARG A 52 -2.28 0.21 4.15
N SER A 53 -1.18 0.87 4.50
CA SER A 53 -0.08 0.28 5.23
C SER A 53 -0.49 -0.16 6.64
N GLN A 54 0.23 -1.15 7.18
CA GLN A 54 0.01 -1.62 8.54
C GLN A 54 0.36 -0.57 9.62
N HIS A 55 0.98 0.56 9.25
CA HIS A 55 1.25 1.68 10.14
C HIS A 55 -0.02 2.41 10.58
N GLU A 56 -1.04 2.44 9.73
CA GLU A 56 -2.30 3.17 9.99
C GLU A 56 -3.24 2.45 10.96
N ARG A 57 -3.07 1.13 11.12
CA ARG A 57 -3.91 0.34 12.04
C ARG A 57 -3.66 0.74 13.50
N ASP A 58 -4.71 0.66 14.32
CA ASP A 58 -4.67 1.05 15.73
C ASP A 58 -3.52 0.35 16.48
N PRO A 59 -2.53 1.09 17.01
CA PRO A 59 -1.42 0.50 17.75
C PRO A 59 -1.81 0.00 19.15
N TRP A 60 -2.97 0.41 19.69
CA TRP A 60 -3.38 0.12 21.05
C TRP A 60 -4.26 -1.11 21.18
N TYR A 61 -4.94 -1.47 20.10
CA TYR A 61 -5.67 -2.73 20.03
C TYR A 61 -4.70 -3.93 20.14
N GLN A 62 -5.10 -4.95 20.90
CA GLN A 62 -4.33 -6.18 21.10
C GLN A 62 -4.54 -7.14 19.92
N TRP A 63 -3.76 -6.95 18.85
CA TRP A 63 -3.79 -7.81 17.67
C TRP A 63 -3.24 -9.22 17.95
N ASP A 64 -3.78 -10.23 17.27
CA ASP A 64 -3.23 -11.61 17.34
C ASP A 64 -1.78 -11.68 16.83
N HIS A 65 -1.45 -10.87 15.82
CA HIS A 65 -0.09 -10.64 15.34
C HIS A 65 0.31 -9.17 15.62
N PRO A 66 0.89 -8.85 16.79
CA PRO A 66 1.20 -7.48 17.19
C PRO A 66 2.24 -6.77 16.29
N ASP A 67 3.17 -7.54 15.73
CA ASP A 67 4.20 -7.06 14.81
C ASP A 67 3.60 -6.56 13.50
N LEU A 68 2.58 -7.25 12.99
CA LEU A 68 1.89 -6.94 11.73
C LEU A 68 0.58 -6.16 11.91
N ARG A 69 0.11 -5.98 13.14
CA ARG A 69 -1.19 -5.39 13.51
C ARG A 69 -2.38 -6.07 12.80
N ARG A 70 -2.43 -7.40 12.85
CA ARG A 70 -3.43 -8.21 12.13
C ARG A 70 -4.04 -9.28 13.02
N ASN A 71 -5.33 -9.58 12.82
CA ASN A 71 -5.99 -10.70 13.48
C ASN A 71 -5.98 -11.98 12.64
N TRP A 72 -6.19 -13.11 13.30
CA TRP A 72 -6.40 -14.39 12.65
C TRP A 72 -7.74 -14.39 11.89
N GLY A 73 -7.73 -14.95 10.67
CA GLY A 73 -8.93 -15.02 9.83
C GLY A 73 -9.29 -13.75 9.06
N GLU A 74 -8.57 -12.64 9.25
CA GLU A 74 -8.69 -11.46 8.40
C GLU A 74 -8.04 -11.72 7.02
N PRO A 75 -8.68 -11.31 5.91
CA PRO A 75 -8.07 -11.39 4.58
C PRO A 75 -6.82 -10.52 4.52
N ILE A 76 -5.81 -11.00 3.81
CA ILE A 76 -4.51 -10.34 3.70
C ILE A 76 -4.51 -9.47 2.44
N HIS A 77 -3.92 -8.28 2.49
CA HIS A 77 -3.79 -7.43 1.29
C HIS A 77 -2.96 -8.15 0.21
N TYR A 78 -3.26 -7.96 -1.07
CA TYR A 78 -2.49 -8.59 -2.14
C TYR A 78 -0.99 -8.20 -2.04
N ASP A 79 -0.71 -6.90 -1.99
CA ASP A 79 0.63 -6.33 -1.73
C ASP A 79 0.97 -6.21 -0.23
N PHE A 80 0.58 -7.19 0.58
CA PHE A 80 0.84 -7.15 2.02
C PHE A 80 2.34 -7.06 2.33
N ASP A 81 3.17 -7.72 1.52
CA ASP A 81 4.62 -7.69 1.63
C ASP A 81 5.23 -6.30 1.38
N MET A 82 4.56 -5.40 0.65
CA MET A 82 4.94 -4.00 0.50
C MET A 82 4.50 -3.15 1.69
N TYR A 83 3.33 -3.45 2.26
CA TYR A 83 2.66 -2.67 3.30
C TYR A 83 2.95 -3.12 4.74
N ILE A 84 3.87 -4.06 4.94
CA ILE A 84 4.40 -4.39 6.28
C ILE A 84 5.11 -3.19 6.93
N ARG A 85 5.16 -3.18 8.26
CA ARG A 85 5.61 -2.03 9.09
C ARG A 85 7.09 -1.62 8.98
N ASN A 86 7.87 -2.30 8.15
CA ASN A 86 9.28 -1.98 7.89
C ASN A 86 9.52 -1.53 6.44
N ARG A 87 8.45 -1.25 5.67
CA ARG A 87 8.53 -0.86 4.26
C ARG A 87 7.71 0.40 3.98
N VAL A 88 6.78 0.36 3.03
CA VAL A 88 6.06 1.54 2.54
C VAL A 88 4.99 1.92 3.55
N ASP A 89 5.03 3.18 3.99
CA ASP A 89 4.07 3.78 4.90
C ASP A 89 3.16 4.74 4.13
N THR A 90 1.85 4.55 4.28
CA THR A 90 0.79 5.37 3.67
C THR A 90 0.15 6.33 4.67
N SER A 91 0.63 6.36 5.91
CA SER A 91 0.10 7.22 6.96
C SER A 91 0.06 8.69 6.51
N PRO A 92 -1.04 9.41 6.81
CA PRO A 92 -1.22 10.77 6.33
C PRO A 92 -0.14 11.71 6.89
N SER A 93 0.52 12.44 6.00
CA SER A 93 1.46 13.50 6.38
C SER A 93 0.71 14.81 6.67
N PRO A 94 1.23 15.66 7.58
CA PRO A 94 0.63 16.97 7.86
C PRO A 94 0.75 17.96 6.69
N VAL A 95 1.58 17.66 5.69
CA VAL A 95 1.78 18.46 4.48
C VAL A 95 1.38 17.64 3.27
N ASP A 96 0.68 18.27 2.32
CA ASP A 96 0.28 17.66 1.06
C ASP A 96 1.49 17.22 0.21
N TRP A 97 1.37 16.06 -0.45
CA TRP A 97 2.43 15.44 -1.25
C TRP A 97 2.97 16.36 -2.35
N ALA A 98 2.10 17.02 -3.10
CA ALA A 98 2.53 17.91 -4.18
C ALA A 98 3.31 19.12 -3.63
N THR A 99 2.94 19.59 -2.44
CA THR A 99 3.65 20.67 -1.75
C THR A 99 5.04 20.23 -1.28
N MET A 100 5.17 19.03 -0.72
CA MET A 100 6.46 18.46 -0.33
C MET A 100 7.40 18.34 -1.54
N CYS A 101 6.92 17.78 -2.65
CA CYS A 101 7.69 17.62 -3.88
C CYS A 101 8.16 18.98 -4.45
N LYS A 102 7.25 19.98 -4.56
CA LYS A 102 7.60 21.32 -5.08
C LYS A 102 8.68 21.99 -4.24
N ARG A 103 8.59 21.91 -2.91
CA ARG A 103 9.59 22.50 -2.00
C ARG A 103 10.93 21.78 -2.10
N PHE A 104 10.91 20.45 -2.13
CA PHE A 104 12.12 19.64 -2.27
C PHE A 104 12.84 19.96 -3.58
N PHE A 105 12.17 19.81 -4.72
CA PHE A 105 12.79 20.08 -6.02
C PHE A 105 13.14 21.56 -6.19
N GLY A 106 12.29 22.49 -5.73
CA GLY A 106 12.59 23.92 -5.76
C GLY A 106 13.87 24.28 -5.02
N PHE A 107 14.09 23.71 -3.83
CA PHE A 107 15.33 23.92 -3.07
C PHE A 107 16.56 23.35 -3.80
N PHE A 108 16.50 22.09 -4.26
CA PHE A 108 17.63 21.46 -4.95
C PHE A 108 17.98 22.16 -6.26
N THR A 109 16.96 22.51 -7.06
CA THR A 109 17.17 23.28 -8.29
C THR A 109 17.80 24.63 -7.98
N PHE A 110 17.31 25.36 -6.98
CA PHE A 110 17.89 26.64 -6.59
C PHE A 110 19.36 26.50 -6.14
N MET A 111 19.67 25.51 -5.32
CA MET A 111 21.04 25.25 -4.86
C MET A 111 21.97 24.90 -6.03
N MET A 112 21.56 24.03 -6.95
CA MET A 112 22.35 23.70 -8.13
C MET A 112 22.64 24.94 -8.99
N VAL A 113 21.65 25.83 -9.17
CA VAL A 113 21.85 27.09 -9.89
C VAL A 113 22.84 28.00 -9.16
N MET A 114 22.72 28.16 -7.84
CA MET A 114 23.64 29.01 -7.07
C MET A 114 25.07 28.47 -7.07
N PHE A 115 25.26 27.15 -6.94
CA PHE A 115 26.59 26.54 -7.06
C PHE A 115 27.14 26.72 -8.48
N GLY A 116 26.34 26.50 -9.52
CA GLY A 116 26.75 26.75 -10.90
C GLY A 116 27.17 28.20 -11.15
N LEU A 117 26.47 29.18 -10.54
CA LEU A 117 26.89 30.58 -10.58
C LEU A 117 28.17 30.84 -9.79
N GLY A 118 28.36 30.20 -8.65
CA GLY A 118 29.60 30.28 -7.85
C GLY A 118 30.83 29.79 -8.60
N GLU A 119 30.68 28.79 -9.46
CA GLU A 119 31.75 28.32 -10.36
C GLU A 119 32.08 29.33 -11.47
N VAL A 120 31.07 30.05 -11.99
CA VAL A 120 31.26 31.10 -13.01
C VAL A 120 31.85 32.38 -12.40
N PHE A 121 31.47 32.70 -11.17
CA PHE A 121 31.92 33.88 -10.43
C PHE A 121 32.67 33.48 -9.14
N PRO A 122 33.86 32.86 -9.26
CA PRO A 122 34.59 32.39 -8.09
C PRO A 122 35.13 33.56 -7.28
N ALA A 123 35.04 33.46 -5.96
CA ALA A 123 35.71 34.38 -5.07
C ALA A 123 37.22 34.13 -5.09
N TYR A 124 38.01 35.20 -5.13
CA TYR A 124 39.47 35.15 -5.04
C TYR A 124 39.99 36.17 -4.03
N GLN A 125 41.18 35.92 -3.48
CA GLN A 125 41.87 36.89 -2.64
C GLN A 125 42.60 37.90 -3.54
N PRO A 126 42.57 39.21 -3.24
CA PRO A 126 43.29 40.22 -4.01
C PRO A 126 44.77 40.23 -3.59
N VAL A 127 45.51 39.20 -3.99
CA VAL A 127 46.94 39.00 -3.71
C VAL A 127 47.78 39.03 -4.97
#